data_AF-A0A4R1MV59-F1
#
_entry.id   AF-A0A4R1MV59-F1
#
_cell.length_a   1.000
_cell.length_b   1.000
_cell.length_c   1.000
_cell.angle_alpha   90.00
_cell.angle_beta   90.00
_cell.angle_gamma   90.00
#
_symmetry.space_group_name_H-M   'P 1'
#
loop_
_entity.id
_entity.type
_entity.pdbx_description
1 polymer ?
#
loop_
_entity_poly.entity_id
_entity_poly.type
_entity_poly.pdbx_seq_one_letter_code
_entity_poly.pdbx_strand_id
1 'polypeptide(L)'
;MKRAGALGALAVMALTLAGCATQVKSLPLAAAGGQSRGNVPVYFGQQDHPAVKSRLGDVSYSVRIARKVAGPDDACHEALAEAVQKLRAAASERHANAVIDVSTRFHSTESNSSTEFTCGVSPSAAAIAVSGQLVVLESN
;
A
#
# COMPACT_ATOMS: atom_id res chain seq x y z
N MET A 1 8.85 28.03 66.99
CA MET A 1 9.09 26.57 67.09
C MET A 1 8.35 25.85 65.97
N LYS A 2 9.11 25.05 65.20
CA LYS A 2 8.77 23.97 64.23
C LYS A 2 7.28 23.63 64.00
N ARG A 3 6.84 23.51 62.72
CA ARG A 3 6.50 22.26 61.95
C ARG A 3 6.39 22.65 60.45
N ALA A 4 7.28 22.22 59.55
CA ALA A 4 7.20 20.97 58.76
C ALA A 4 5.78 20.79 58.19
N GLY A 5 5.49 20.83 56.89
CA GLY A 5 6.23 20.48 55.69
C GLY A 5 5.19 19.81 54.79
N ALA A 6 4.91 20.37 53.61
CA ALA A 6 3.98 19.78 52.64
C ALA A 6 4.56 19.96 51.24
N LEU A 7 5.59 19.17 50.94
CA LEU A 7 6.04 18.88 49.58
C LEU A 7 5.33 17.59 49.17
N GLY A 8 4.24 17.71 48.41
CA GLY A 8 3.40 16.59 47.99
C GLY A 8 3.16 16.60 46.49
N ALA A 9 4.01 15.85 45.77
CA ALA A 9 3.80 15.19 44.48
C ALA A 9 3.20 15.98 43.30
N LEU A 10 4.08 16.54 42.45
CA LEU A 10 3.80 16.72 41.02
C LEU A 10 3.95 15.36 40.32
N ALA A 11 2.86 14.61 40.19
CA ALA A 11 2.82 13.41 39.36
C ALA A 11 2.77 13.83 37.87
N VAL A 12 3.90 13.71 37.18
CA VAL A 12 3.98 13.89 35.73
C VAL A 12 3.35 12.65 35.08
N MET A 13 2.07 12.71 34.71
CA MET A 13 1.48 11.73 33.80
C MET A 13 2.00 12.01 32.39
N ALA A 14 3.18 11.48 32.05
CA ALA A 14 3.57 11.30 30.67
C ALA A 14 2.78 10.12 30.09
N LEU A 15 1.53 10.38 29.70
CA LEU A 15 0.76 9.46 28.87
C LEU A 15 1.49 9.34 27.53
N THR A 16 2.20 8.24 27.35
CA THR A 16 2.87 7.90 26.11
C THR A 16 1.82 7.79 24.99
N LEU A 17 1.77 8.78 24.10
CA LEU A 17 0.97 8.77 22.85
C LEU A 17 1.51 7.76 21.81
N ALA A 18 2.08 6.65 22.26
CA ALA A 18 2.56 5.57 21.41
C ALA A 18 1.38 4.68 20.97
N GLY A 19 0.41 5.26 20.27
CA GLY A 19 -0.80 4.55 19.86
C GLY A 19 -1.48 5.10 18.61
N CYS A 20 -1.16 6.33 18.19
CA CYS A 20 -1.84 6.97 17.05
C CYS A 20 -0.99 7.03 15.78
N ALA A 21 0.26 6.56 15.82
CA ALA A 21 1.16 6.68 14.69
C ALA A 21 0.86 5.63 13.62
N THR A 22 0.74 6.08 12.37
CA THR A 22 0.75 5.20 11.20
C THR A 22 2.15 4.61 11.05
N GLN A 23 2.25 3.29 10.95
CA GLN A 23 3.48 2.59 10.64
C GLN A 23 3.60 2.40 9.14
N VAL A 24 4.78 2.66 8.59
CA VAL A 24 5.10 2.31 7.21
C VAL A 24 5.67 0.88 7.20
N LYS A 25 5.06 -0.02 6.44
CA LYS A 25 5.48 -1.41 6.31
C LYS A 25 5.90 -1.71 4.88
N SER A 26 6.94 -2.52 4.75
CA SER A 26 7.27 -3.25 3.52
C SER A 26 6.89 -4.71 3.72
N LEU A 27 6.02 -5.23 2.86
CA LEU A 27 5.46 -6.58 2.99
C LEU A 27 5.66 -7.38 1.69
N PRO A 28 5.76 -8.73 1.75
CA PRO A 28 5.90 -9.55 0.55
C PRO A 28 4.67 -9.48 -0.36
N LEU A 29 4.88 -9.27 -1.66
CA LEU A 29 3.84 -9.32 -2.70
C LEU A 29 3.23 -10.72 -2.85
N ALA A 30 4.04 -11.78 -2.67
CA ALA A 30 3.59 -13.16 -2.83
C ALA A 30 2.46 -13.55 -1.86
N ALA A 31 2.43 -12.96 -0.67
CA ALA A 31 1.37 -13.18 0.32
C ALA A 31 0.02 -12.58 -0.13
N ALA A 32 0.02 -11.65 -1.08
CA ALA A 32 -1.19 -11.07 -1.65
C ALA A 32 -1.76 -11.87 -2.84
N GLY A 33 -1.09 -12.97 -3.23
CA GLY A 33 -1.61 -14.18 -3.91
C GLY A 33 -2.23 -14.06 -5.31
N GLY A 34 -2.65 -12.87 -5.74
CA GLY A 34 -3.59 -12.70 -6.87
C GLY A 34 -3.33 -11.50 -7.78
N GLN A 35 -2.21 -10.79 -7.60
CA GLN A 35 -1.94 -9.55 -8.36
C GLN A 35 -1.80 -9.77 -9.86
N SER A 36 -1.17 -10.86 -10.31
CA SER A 36 -1.08 -11.20 -11.74
C SER A 36 -2.19 -12.16 -12.22
N ARG A 37 -2.98 -12.75 -11.31
CA ARG A 37 -4.03 -13.75 -11.63
C ARG A 37 -5.42 -13.10 -11.81
N GLY A 38 -5.54 -12.15 -12.73
CA GLY A 38 -6.82 -11.52 -13.06
C GLY A 38 -6.98 -11.30 -14.56
N ASN A 39 -8.17 -10.85 -14.98
CA ASN A 39 -8.50 -10.61 -16.40
C ASN A 39 -7.54 -9.63 -17.10
N VAL A 40 -6.92 -8.73 -16.32
CA VAL A 40 -5.82 -7.88 -16.73
C VAL A 40 -4.62 -8.19 -15.82
N PRO A 41 -3.52 -8.76 -16.36
CA PRO A 41 -2.30 -8.96 -15.60
C PRO A 41 -1.69 -7.62 -15.15
N VAL A 42 -1.17 -7.64 -13.92
CA VAL A 42 -0.49 -6.51 -13.29
C VAL A 42 0.92 -6.97 -12.92
N TYR A 43 1.92 -6.25 -13.40
CA TYR A 43 3.34 -6.55 -13.24
C TYR A 43 3.99 -5.48 -12.35
N PHE A 44 4.51 -5.92 -11.21
CA PHE A 44 5.13 -5.07 -10.19
C PHE A 44 6.62 -4.90 -10.44
N GLY A 45 7.09 -3.66 -10.32
CA GLY A 45 8.45 -3.26 -10.63
C GLY A 45 8.95 -3.87 -11.94
N GLN A 46 10.08 -4.57 -11.89
CA GLN A 46 10.73 -5.20 -13.04
C GLN A 46 10.31 -6.67 -13.26
N GLN A 47 9.07 -7.04 -12.93
CA GLN A 47 8.55 -8.37 -13.26
C GLN A 47 8.55 -8.62 -14.76
N ASP A 48 8.99 -9.81 -15.18
CA ASP A 48 8.98 -10.20 -16.59
C ASP A 48 7.55 -10.20 -17.16
N HIS A 49 7.41 -9.62 -18.35
CA HIS A 49 6.16 -9.56 -19.10
C HIS A 49 6.44 -9.66 -20.61
N PRO A 50 5.45 -10.05 -21.44
CA PRO A 50 5.60 -10.00 -22.89
C PRO A 50 5.97 -8.61 -23.42
N ALA A 51 6.44 -8.52 -24.67
CA ALA A 51 6.84 -7.26 -25.27
C ALA A 51 5.69 -6.24 -25.33
N VAL A 52 6.01 -4.96 -25.11
CA VAL A 52 5.04 -3.87 -25.18
C VAL A 52 4.76 -3.49 -26.62
N LYS A 53 3.52 -3.70 -27.07
CA LYS A 53 3.01 -3.26 -28.38
C LYS A 53 2.71 -1.77 -28.41
N SER A 54 2.04 -1.27 -27.37
CA SER A 54 1.66 0.14 -27.27
C SER A 54 1.53 0.58 -25.82
N ARG A 55 1.91 1.83 -25.55
CA ARG A 55 1.74 2.49 -24.26
C ARG A 55 0.52 3.39 -24.32
N LEU A 56 -0.44 3.14 -23.44
CA LEU A 56 -1.67 3.93 -23.38
C LEU A 56 -1.54 5.06 -22.36
N GLY A 57 -0.61 4.97 -21.41
CA GLY A 57 -0.20 6.07 -20.52
C GLY A 57 -0.23 5.68 -19.06
N ASP A 58 0.28 6.56 -18.21
CA ASP A 58 0.47 6.28 -16.79
C ASP A 58 -0.80 6.52 -15.97
N VAL A 59 -0.96 5.77 -14.88
CA VAL A 59 -2.06 5.89 -13.93
C VAL A 59 -1.54 5.83 -12.49
N SER A 60 -2.25 6.49 -11.58
CA SER A 60 -1.95 6.43 -10.16
C SER A 60 -3.23 6.48 -9.33
N TYR A 61 -3.30 5.64 -8.30
CA TYR A 61 -4.45 5.53 -7.40
C TYR A 61 -4.01 5.47 -5.95
N SER A 62 -4.69 6.22 -5.09
CA SER A 62 -4.57 6.12 -3.64
C SER A 62 -5.76 5.36 -3.08
N VAL A 63 -5.49 4.32 -2.30
CA VAL A 63 -6.48 3.51 -1.60
C VAL A 63 -6.30 3.70 -0.11
N ARG A 64 -7.42 3.86 0.59
CA ARG A 64 -7.49 3.86 2.05
C ARG A 64 -8.71 3.07 2.48
N ILE A 65 -8.48 1.99 3.22
CA ILE A 65 -9.55 1.15 3.77
C ILE A 65 -9.62 1.32 5.29
N ALA A 66 -10.80 1.09 5.86
CA ALA A 66 -10.95 0.97 7.30
C ALA A 66 -10.39 -0.37 7.77
N ARG A 67 -9.56 -0.38 8.82
CA ARG A 67 -9.10 -1.62 9.44
C ARG A 67 -10.24 -2.22 10.24
N LYS A 68 -10.63 -3.45 9.86
CA LYS A 68 -11.46 -4.32 10.69
C LYS A 68 -10.60 -4.95 11.80
N VAL A 69 -11.09 -6.01 12.45
CA VAL A 69 -10.33 -6.84 13.40
C VAL A 69 -9.12 -7.60 12.79
N ALA A 70 -8.76 -7.31 11.54
CA ALA A 70 -7.64 -7.90 10.83
C ALA A 70 -6.30 -7.41 11.37
N GLY A 71 -5.26 -8.25 11.22
CA GLY A 71 -3.90 -7.86 11.54
C GLY A 71 -3.44 -6.68 10.67
N PRO A 72 -2.40 -5.95 11.10
CA PRO A 72 -1.87 -4.83 10.32
C PRO A 72 -1.43 -5.24 8.90
N ASP A 73 -0.91 -6.45 8.74
CA ASP A 73 -0.41 -6.95 7.45
C ASP A 73 -1.55 -7.36 6.53
N ASP A 74 -2.55 -8.05 7.08
CA ASP A 74 -3.78 -8.41 6.37
C ASP A 74 -4.48 -7.18 5.80
N ALA A 75 -4.57 -6.11 6.59
CA ALA A 75 -5.16 -4.85 6.14
C ALA A 75 -4.37 -4.20 5.01
N CYS A 76 -3.04 -4.29 5.03
CA CYS A 76 -2.20 -3.83 3.93
C CYS A 76 -2.39 -4.69 2.66
N HIS A 77 -2.56 -6.01 2.81
CA HIS A 77 -2.88 -6.89 1.68
C HIS A 77 -4.26 -6.59 1.09
N GLU A 78 -5.27 -6.30 1.92
CA GLU A 78 -6.62 -5.89 1.48
C GLU A 78 -6.57 -4.55 0.73
N ALA A 79 -5.82 -3.57 1.26
CA ALA A 79 -5.63 -2.28 0.59
C ALA A 79 -4.92 -2.43 -0.77
N LEU A 80 -3.89 -3.28 -0.84
CA LEU A 80 -3.21 -3.60 -2.10
C LEU A 80 -4.15 -4.28 -3.10
N ALA A 81 -4.99 -5.22 -2.64
CA ALA A 81 -5.94 -5.90 -3.50
C ALA A 81 -6.94 -4.92 -4.14
N GLU A 82 -7.49 -3.98 -3.36
CA GLU A 82 -8.36 -2.93 -3.89
C GLU A 82 -7.62 -2.00 -4.87
N ALA A 83 -6.37 -1.64 -4.58
CA ALA A 83 -5.56 -0.79 -5.46
C ALA A 83 -5.30 -1.47 -6.82
N VAL A 84 -5.03 -2.77 -6.81
CA VAL A 84 -4.86 -3.58 -8.02
C VAL A 84 -6.16 -3.67 -8.82
N GLN A 85 -7.32 -3.78 -8.16
CA GLN A 85 -8.60 -3.73 -8.86
C GLN A 85 -8.83 -2.38 -9.57
N LYS A 86 -8.45 -1.26 -8.95
CA LYS A 86 -8.51 0.06 -9.61
C LYS A 86 -7.61 0.14 -10.84
N LEU A 87 -6.39 -0.41 -10.78
CA LEU A 87 -5.50 -0.50 -11.94
C LEU A 87 -6.13 -1.34 -13.08
N ARG A 88 -6.75 -2.48 -12.75
CA ARG A 88 -7.42 -3.33 -13.73
C ARG A 88 -8.65 -2.67 -14.36
N ALA A 89 -9.43 -1.95 -13.56
CA ALA A 89 -10.54 -1.16 -14.06
C ALA A 89 -10.05 -0.09 -15.06
N ALA A 90 -9.01 0.66 -14.68
CA ALA A 90 -8.40 1.67 -15.55
C ALA A 90 -7.86 1.11 -16.87
N ALA A 91 -7.20 -0.05 -16.80
CA ALA A 91 -6.76 -0.79 -17.98
C ALA A 91 -7.94 -1.12 -18.89
N SER A 92 -9.00 -1.69 -18.32
CA SER A 92 -10.20 -2.09 -19.07
C SER A 92 -10.90 -0.90 -19.72
N GLU A 93 -11.07 0.21 -18.99
CA GLU A 93 -11.69 1.46 -19.47
C GLU A 93 -10.91 2.07 -20.64
N ARG A 94 -9.59 1.89 -20.66
CA ARG A 94 -8.69 2.49 -21.66
C ARG A 94 -8.24 1.47 -22.71
N HIS A 95 -8.87 0.30 -22.77
CA HIS A 95 -8.55 -0.79 -23.69
C HIS A 95 -7.09 -1.29 -23.61
N ALA A 96 -6.45 -1.15 -22.44
CA ALA A 96 -5.18 -1.78 -22.13
C ALA A 96 -5.41 -3.25 -21.75
N ASN A 97 -4.48 -4.13 -22.08
CA ASN A 97 -4.54 -5.54 -21.68
C ASN A 97 -3.60 -5.89 -20.51
N ALA A 98 -2.76 -4.95 -20.06
CA ALA A 98 -1.92 -5.13 -18.88
C ALA A 98 -1.59 -3.79 -18.22
N VAL A 99 -1.10 -3.88 -16.98
CA VAL A 99 -0.45 -2.78 -16.27
C VAL A 99 0.96 -3.21 -15.88
N ILE A 100 1.97 -2.45 -16.29
CA ILE A 100 3.38 -2.74 -16.02
C ILE A 100 4.02 -1.64 -15.17
N ASP A 101 5.28 -1.85 -14.78
CA ASP A 101 6.08 -0.93 -13.99
C ASP A 101 5.36 -0.47 -12.71
N VAL A 102 4.60 -1.38 -12.08
CA VAL A 102 3.78 -1.01 -10.94
C VAL A 102 4.66 -0.78 -9.71
N SER A 103 4.63 0.45 -9.19
CA SER A 103 5.24 0.81 -7.91
C SER A 103 4.17 1.08 -6.85
N THR A 104 4.58 0.94 -5.59
CA THR A 104 3.72 1.16 -4.43
C THR A 104 4.37 2.19 -3.52
N ARG A 105 3.59 3.03 -2.85
CA ARG A 105 4.13 4.04 -1.94
C ARG A 105 3.19 4.34 -0.81
N PHE A 106 3.76 4.84 0.28
CA PHE A 106 3.06 5.51 1.34
C PHE A 106 3.83 6.79 1.71
N HIS A 107 3.18 7.95 1.55
CA HIS A 107 3.85 9.26 1.57
C HIS A 107 5.11 9.29 0.68
N SER A 108 6.29 9.54 1.24
CA SER A 108 7.57 9.62 0.53
C SER A 108 8.30 8.29 0.41
N THR A 109 7.80 7.22 1.04
CA THR A 109 8.40 5.89 0.97
C THR A 109 7.79 5.14 -0.22
N GLU A 110 8.60 4.85 -1.21
CA GLU A 110 8.22 4.13 -2.42
C GLU A 110 8.97 2.79 -2.52
N SER A 111 8.28 1.76 -3.02
CA SER A 111 8.81 0.47 -3.40
C SER A 111 8.51 0.23 -4.87
N ASN A 112 9.59 0.13 -5.66
CA ASN A 112 9.59 -0.39 -7.01
C ASN A 112 10.25 -1.78 -6.97
N SER A 113 9.47 -2.77 -6.51
CA SER A 113 9.94 -4.13 -6.27
C SER A 113 8.99 -5.15 -6.87
N SER A 114 9.55 -6.24 -7.38
CA SER A 114 8.81 -7.41 -7.87
C SER A 114 8.40 -8.37 -6.75
N THR A 115 8.93 -8.18 -5.54
CA THR A 115 8.73 -9.09 -4.40
C THR A 115 8.11 -8.43 -3.18
N GLU A 116 8.10 -7.09 -3.09
CA GLU A 116 7.64 -6.35 -1.91
C GLU A 116 6.80 -5.11 -2.27
N PHE A 117 5.90 -4.72 -1.37
CA PHE A 117 5.11 -3.49 -1.50
C PHE A 117 5.12 -2.66 -0.22
N THR A 118 4.98 -1.34 -0.37
CA THR A 118 4.91 -0.39 0.73
C THR A 118 3.45 -0.04 1.06
N CYS A 119 3.12 -0.05 2.35
CA CYS A 119 1.81 0.31 2.87
C CYS A 119 1.94 1.09 4.18
N GLY A 120 1.03 2.03 4.43
CA GLY A 120 0.88 2.68 5.73
C GLY A 120 -0.28 2.08 6.50
N VAL A 121 -0.06 1.67 7.74
CA VAL A 121 -1.10 1.09 8.61
C VAL A 121 -1.17 1.80 9.96
N SER A 122 -2.36 2.26 10.32
CA SER A 122 -2.68 2.88 11.61
C SER A 122 -3.70 1.99 12.34
N PRO A 123 -4.00 2.22 13.63
CA PRO A 123 -5.03 1.46 14.36
C PRO A 123 -6.38 1.34 13.64
N SER A 124 -6.75 2.35 12.84
CA SER A 124 -8.07 2.46 12.21
C SER A 124 -8.08 2.26 10.70
N ALA A 125 -6.92 2.23 10.03
CA ALA A 125 -6.87 2.16 8.57
C ALA A 125 -5.59 1.53 8.02
N ALA A 126 -5.67 1.07 6.78
CA ALA A 126 -4.52 0.80 5.93
C ALA A 126 -4.62 1.65 4.66
N ALA A 127 -3.49 2.14 4.17
CA ALA A 127 -3.42 3.02 3.01
C ALA A 127 -2.20 2.71 2.15
N ILE A 128 -2.41 2.79 0.84
CA ILE A 128 -1.40 2.53 -0.18
C ILE A 128 -1.69 3.41 -1.39
N ALA A 129 -0.66 3.96 -2.00
CA ALA A 129 -0.74 4.51 -3.34
C ALA A 129 -0.01 3.59 -4.31
N VAL A 130 -0.61 3.37 -5.47
CA VAL A 130 -0.03 2.57 -6.56
C VAL A 130 0.07 3.44 -7.81
N SER A 131 1.15 3.25 -8.55
CA SER A 131 1.33 3.87 -9.86
C SER A 131 1.76 2.79 -10.86
N GLY A 132 1.45 2.98 -12.13
CA GLY A 132 1.88 2.05 -13.17
C GLY A 132 1.52 2.56 -14.56
N GLN A 133 1.93 1.81 -15.58
CA GLN A 133 1.70 2.15 -16.96
C GLN A 133 0.70 1.20 -17.61
N LEU A 134 -0.35 1.77 -18.21
CA LEU A 134 -1.30 1.00 -19.00
C LEU A 134 -0.70 0.69 -20.37
N VAL A 135 -0.69 -0.58 -20.72
CA VAL A 135 -0.06 -1.05 -21.97
C VAL A 135 -0.92 -2.08 -22.68
N VAL A 136 -0.68 -2.20 -23.97
CA VAL A 136 -1.03 -3.37 -24.76
C VAL A 136 0.25 -4.19 -24.92
N LEU A 137 0.26 -5.39 -24.38
CA LEU A 137 1.30 -6.38 -24.58
C LEU A 137 1.00 -7.24 -25.80
N GLU A 138 2.06 -7.73 -26.44
CA GLU A 138 1.95 -8.71 -27.51
C GLU A 138 1.34 -10.02 -26.98
N SER A 139 0.54 -10.67 -27.81
CA SER A 139 0.08 -12.03 -27.55
C SER A 139 1.24 -12.97 -27.84
N ASN A 140 1.57 -13.85 -26.88
CA ASN A 140 2.61 -14.86 -27.04
C ASN A 140 2.08 -16.03 -27.89
#